data_AF-A0A417Y8A0-F1
#
_entry.id   AF-A0A417Y8A0-F1
#
_cell.length_a   1.000
_cell.length_b   1.000
_cell.length_c   1.000
_cell.angle_alpha   90.00
_cell.angle_beta   90.00
_cell.angle_gamma   90.00
#
_symmetry.space_group_name_H-M   'P 1'
#
loop_
_entity.id
_entity.type
_entity.pdbx_description
1 polymer ?
#
loop_
_entity_poly.entity_id
_entity_poly.type
_entity_poly.pdbx_seq_one_letter_code
_entity_poly.pdbx_strand_id
1 'polypeptide(L)'
;MIVGICIVAAVVIVGVAAFNPIRTWIEQKKYDDEALADIGGPASSCGEVTTKAAEGQSDHREGEQLTYPEAPPAFGPHWDQPDTIEDRFYTEDSRPEIETLVHNLEHGFTILWYDEEAADDASTIGEIKAIADRLDDSDTNNRLSFKAVPWTSDDGEDFPDGQHIAFTHWSADQATGKSEGVWQYCSEPSGEALEQFMKDYPYYDAPEPYGGYTGQ
;
A
#
# COMPACT_ATOMS: atom_id res chain seq x y z
N MET A 1 48.53 -7.96 0.07
CA MET A 1 47.49 -8.84 0.66
C MET A 1 46.32 -8.04 1.24
N ILE A 2 46.57 -7.00 2.05
CA ILE A 2 45.51 -6.15 2.64
C ILE A 2 44.64 -5.45 1.57
N VAL A 3 45.25 -4.81 0.56
CA VAL A 3 44.50 -4.12 -0.51
C VAL A 3 43.61 -5.06 -1.32
N GLY A 4 44.06 -6.29 -1.60
CA GLY A 4 43.26 -7.29 -2.31
C GLY A 4 42.06 -7.78 -1.50
N ILE A 5 42.23 -7.95 -0.18
CA ILE A 5 41.13 -8.30 0.74
C ILE A 5 40.12 -7.16 0.83
N CYS A 6 40.57 -5.90 0.90
CA CYS A 6 39.68 -4.74 0.91
C CYS A 6 38.85 -4.61 -0.39
N ILE A 7 39.44 -4.88 -1.56
CA ILE A 7 38.71 -4.82 -2.84
C ILE A 7 37.65 -5.93 -2.91
N VAL A 8 38.00 -7.16 -2.52
CA VAL A 8 37.03 -8.27 -2.50
C VAL A 8 35.90 -7.99 -1.51
N ALA A 9 36.22 -7.51 -0.30
CA ALA A 9 35.21 -7.15 0.68
C ALA A 9 34.28 -6.03 0.16
N ALA A 10 34.83 -4.99 -0.47
CA ALA A 10 34.03 -3.92 -1.06
C ALA A 10 33.12 -4.42 -2.19
N VAL A 11 33.61 -5.29 -3.08
CA VAL A 11 32.80 -5.88 -4.16
C VAL A 11 31.70 -6.78 -3.60
N VAL A 12 31.97 -7.54 -2.54
CA VAL A 12 30.95 -8.38 -1.89
C VAL A 12 29.89 -7.51 -1.22
N ILE A 13 30.28 -6.47 -0.48
CA ILE A 13 29.33 -5.57 0.20
C ILE A 13 28.44 -4.86 -0.83
N VAL A 14 29.04 -4.28 -1.87
CA VAL A 14 28.28 -3.60 -2.94
C VAL A 14 27.44 -4.59 -3.73
N GLY A 15 27.98 -5.77 -4.03
CA GLY A 15 27.27 -6.83 -4.75
C GLY A 15 26.05 -7.35 -4.00
N VAL A 16 26.15 -7.54 -2.68
CA VAL A 16 25.03 -7.95 -1.82
C VAL A 16 24.00 -6.82 -1.73
N ALA A 17 24.42 -5.58 -1.46
CA ALA A 17 23.52 -4.45 -1.35
C ALA A 17 22.76 -4.15 -2.66
N ALA A 18 23.41 -4.33 -3.82
CA ALA A 18 22.78 -4.08 -5.12
C ALA A 18 21.95 -5.26 -5.64
N PHE A 19 22.07 -6.46 -5.04
CA PHE A 19 21.44 -7.67 -5.58
C PHE A 19 19.92 -7.58 -5.60
N ASN A 20 19.30 -7.27 -4.45
CA ASN A 20 17.85 -7.16 -4.34
C ASN A 20 17.28 -6.01 -5.21
N PRO A 21 17.80 -4.77 -5.15
CA PRO A 21 17.32 -3.69 -6.01
C PRO A 21 17.39 -4.00 -7.52
N ILE A 22 18.48 -4.61 -7.98
CA ILE A 22 18.62 -4.99 -9.40
C ILE A 22 17.62 -6.10 -9.75
N ARG A 23 17.45 -7.10 -8.90
CA ARG A 23 16.51 -8.19 -9.14
C ARG A 23 15.08 -7.66 -9.20
N THR A 24 14.66 -6.87 -8.23
CA THR A 24 13.35 -6.21 -8.23
C THR A 24 13.13 -5.39 -9.49
N TRP A 25 14.13 -4.62 -9.94
CA TRP A 25 14.02 -3.87 -11.20
C TRP A 25 13.83 -4.77 -12.43
N ILE A 26 14.53 -5.91 -12.48
CA ILE A 26 14.34 -6.91 -13.55
C ILE A 26 12.93 -7.52 -13.47
N GLU A 27 12.44 -7.80 -12.28
CA GLU A 27 11.10 -8.36 -12.04
C GLU A 27 9.99 -7.38 -12.45
N GLN A 28 10.06 -6.13 -11.98
CA GLN A 28 9.15 -5.04 -12.36
C GLN A 28 9.07 -4.84 -13.87
N LYS A 29 10.23 -4.87 -14.56
CA LYS A 29 10.30 -4.69 -16.02
C LYS A 29 9.57 -5.74 -16.85
N LYS A 30 9.19 -6.86 -16.27
CA LYS A 30 8.36 -7.86 -16.96
C LYS A 30 6.96 -7.34 -17.27
N TYR A 31 6.54 -6.26 -16.61
CA TYR A 31 5.18 -5.72 -16.62
C TYR A 31 5.04 -4.35 -17.32
N ASP A 32 6.11 -3.81 -17.92
CA ASP A 32 6.14 -2.46 -18.54
C ASP A 32 4.96 -2.21 -19.52
N ASP A 33 4.49 -3.26 -20.22
CA ASP A 33 3.41 -3.19 -21.22
C ASP A 33 2.11 -3.91 -20.79
N GLU A 34 2.05 -4.46 -19.57
CA GLU A 34 0.90 -5.24 -19.10
C GLU A 34 -0.21 -4.36 -18.51
N ALA A 35 -1.47 -4.69 -18.76
CA ALA A 35 -2.58 -3.99 -18.11
C ALA A 35 -2.58 -4.25 -16.61
N LEU A 36 -3.16 -3.35 -15.80
CA LEU A 36 -3.21 -3.50 -14.34
C LEU A 36 -3.74 -4.89 -13.93
N ALA A 37 -4.83 -5.33 -14.54
CA ALA A 37 -5.46 -6.62 -14.25
C ALA A 37 -4.56 -7.84 -14.54
N ASP A 38 -3.52 -7.69 -15.36
CA ASP A 38 -2.60 -8.76 -15.75
C ASP A 38 -1.32 -8.80 -14.90
N ILE A 39 -1.18 -7.91 -13.91
CA ILE A 39 -0.02 -7.85 -13.00
C ILE A 39 -0.28 -8.68 -11.73
N GLY A 40 0.62 -9.61 -11.42
CA GLY A 40 0.53 -10.50 -10.26
C GLY A 40 -0.36 -11.72 -10.49
N GLY A 41 -0.89 -12.29 -9.41
CA GLY A 41 -1.78 -13.44 -9.40
C GLY A 41 -3.23 -13.12 -9.79
N PRO A 42 -4.06 -14.15 -10.04
CA PRO A 42 -5.47 -13.99 -10.40
C PRO A 42 -6.29 -13.46 -9.21
N ALA A 43 -7.45 -12.85 -9.45
CA ALA A 43 -8.28 -12.33 -8.35
C ALA A 43 -8.69 -13.40 -7.31
N SER A 44 -8.65 -14.69 -7.66
CA SER A 44 -8.89 -15.80 -6.73
C SER A 44 -7.80 -16.01 -5.68
N SER A 45 -6.64 -15.32 -5.78
CA SER A 45 -5.66 -15.27 -4.69
C SER A 45 -6.14 -14.41 -3.52
N CYS A 46 -7.14 -13.56 -3.77
CA CYS A 46 -7.77 -12.71 -2.76
C CYS A 46 -9.03 -13.38 -2.17
N GLY A 47 -9.21 -13.19 -0.87
CA GLY A 47 -10.40 -13.58 -0.15
C GLY A 47 -11.62 -12.68 -0.44
N GLU A 48 -12.70 -12.96 0.29
CA GLU A 48 -13.89 -12.11 0.26
C GLU A 48 -13.59 -10.72 0.84
N VAL A 49 -14.25 -9.70 0.30
CA VAL A 49 -14.23 -8.37 0.91
C VAL A 49 -15.01 -8.41 2.22
N THR A 50 -14.42 -7.84 3.27
CA THR A 50 -15.04 -7.71 4.59
C THR A 50 -15.18 -6.25 4.95
N THR A 51 -16.24 -5.91 5.68
CA THR A 51 -16.46 -4.54 6.15
C THR A 51 -16.78 -4.50 7.63
N LYS A 52 -16.49 -3.34 8.24
CA LYS A 52 -16.82 -3.03 9.62
C LYS A 52 -17.27 -1.58 9.69
N ALA A 53 -18.29 -1.29 10.50
CA ALA A 53 -18.72 0.09 10.76
C ALA A 53 -17.52 0.92 11.24
N ALA A 54 -17.28 2.05 10.59
CA ALA A 54 -16.17 2.92 10.89
C ALA A 54 -16.51 3.97 11.95
N GLU A 55 -15.49 4.37 12.68
CA GLU A 55 -15.50 5.46 13.65
C GLU A 55 -14.26 6.34 13.43
N GLY A 56 -14.19 7.49 14.09
CA GLY A 56 -13.00 8.36 14.04
C GLY A 56 -12.95 9.32 12.84
N GLN A 57 -14.03 9.45 12.06
CA GLN A 57 -14.13 10.48 11.02
C GLN A 57 -13.90 11.87 11.63
N SER A 58 -13.02 12.65 11.01
CA SER A 58 -12.54 13.96 11.46
C SER A 58 -11.96 13.99 12.89
N ASP A 59 -11.59 12.84 13.47
CA ASP A 59 -10.90 12.74 14.77
C ASP A 59 -9.39 12.90 14.59
N HIS A 60 -8.99 14.13 14.26
CA HIS A 60 -7.61 14.53 14.08
C HIS A 60 -6.82 14.58 15.41
N ARG A 61 -5.64 13.97 15.44
CA ARG A 61 -4.75 13.82 16.61
C ARG A 61 -3.32 14.27 16.28
N GLU A 62 -3.02 15.54 16.50
CA GLU A 62 -1.69 16.10 16.23
C GLU A 62 -0.55 15.40 17.00
N GLY A 63 0.29 14.62 16.28
CA GLY A 63 1.56 14.08 16.80
C GLY A 63 1.42 13.04 17.92
N GLU A 64 0.23 12.49 18.10
CA GLU A 64 -0.04 11.39 19.04
C GLU A 64 0.18 10.05 18.33
N GLN A 65 0.98 9.14 18.90
CA GLN A 65 1.02 7.77 18.41
C GLN A 65 -0.26 7.04 18.82
N LEU A 66 -0.94 6.48 17.84
CA LEU A 66 -2.21 5.80 17.99
C LEU A 66 -2.03 4.28 17.89
N THR A 67 -2.99 3.55 18.44
CA THR A 67 -3.07 2.09 18.28
C THR A 67 -4.40 1.77 17.66
N TYR A 68 -4.37 0.98 16.59
CA TYR A 68 -5.56 0.56 15.87
C TYR A 68 -5.96 -0.86 16.28
N PRO A 69 -7.26 -1.15 16.44
CA PRO A 69 -7.71 -2.49 16.79
C PRO A 69 -7.68 -3.45 15.59
N GLU A 70 -7.61 -2.94 14.36
CA GLU A 70 -7.53 -3.74 13.14
C GLU A 70 -6.13 -3.65 12.52
N ALA A 71 -5.68 -4.78 11.96
CA ALA A 71 -4.38 -4.93 11.32
C ALA A 71 -4.56 -5.39 9.85
N PRO A 72 -4.28 -4.55 8.84
CA PRO A 72 -3.97 -3.12 8.94
C PRO A 72 -5.24 -2.27 9.22
N PRO A 73 -5.13 -1.01 9.65
CA PRO A 73 -6.29 -0.15 9.84
C PRO A 73 -6.95 0.23 8.49
N ALA A 74 -8.28 0.33 8.49
CA ALA A 74 -9.05 0.92 7.39
C ALA A 74 -9.78 2.22 7.78
N PHE A 75 -9.76 2.58 9.07
CA PHE A 75 -10.33 3.81 9.61
C PHE A 75 -9.79 4.07 11.02
N GLY A 76 -10.09 5.26 11.55
CA GLY A 76 -9.85 5.60 12.95
C GLY A 76 -9.42 7.05 13.11
N PRO A 77 -9.11 7.47 14.35
CA PRO A 77 -8.42 8.72 14.58
C PRO A 77 -7.09 8.71 13.84
N HIS A 78 -6.64 9.87 13.37
CA HIS A 78 -5.49 9.98 12.47
C HIS A 78 -4.82 11.35 12.63
N TRP A 79 -3.64 11.54 12.05
CA TRP A 79 -2.94 12.82 12.13
C TRP A 79 -3.54 13.85 11.20
N ASP A 80 -3.36 15.14 11.49
CA ASP A 80 -3.98 16.27 10.78
C ASP A 80 -3.54 16.44 9.31
N GLN A 81 -2.47 15.78 8.88
CA GLN A 81 -1.95 15.92 7.52
C GLN A 81 -1.88 14.55 6.85
N PRO A 82 -2.49 14.39 5.66
CA PRO A 82 -2.31 13.20 4.85
C PRO A 82 -0.95 13.27 4.13
N ASP A 83 -0.49 12.13 3.66
CA ASP A 83 0.65 12.09 2.75
C ASP A 83 0.26 12.46 1.32
N THR A 84 1.21 12.96 0.55
CA THR A 84 0.99 13.36 -0.84
C THR A 84 0.91 12.16 -1.78
N ILE A 85 0.26 12.28 -2.94
CA ILE A 85 0.16 11.20 -3.94
C ILE A 85 1.45 10.99 -4.74
N GLU A 86 2.48 11.84 -4.57
CA GLU A 86 3.70 11.82 -5.38
C GLU A 86 4.42 10.46 -5.32
N ASP A 87 4.45 9.85 -4.14
CA ASP A 87 4.97 8.51 -3.94
C ASP A 87 3.80 7.52 -3.79
N ARG A 88 3.82 6.47 -4.62
CA ARG A 88 2.83 5.38 -4.62
C ARG A 88 3.38 4.05 -4.12
N PHE A 89 4.68 3.96 -3.89
CA PHE A 89 5.35 2.80 -3.33
C PHE A 89 6.31 3.25 -2.23
N TYR A 90 6.23 2.59 -1.08
CA TYR A 90 7.07 2.87 0.07
C TYR A 90 7.85 1.64 0.48
N THR A 91 8.99 1.84 1.10
CA THR A 91 9.69 0.82 1.89
C THR A 91 9.60 1.17 3.37
N GLU A 92 10.06 0.30 4.27
CA GLU A 92 10.06 0.57 5.71
C GLU A 92 10.75 1.92 6.03
N ASP A 93 11.89 2.18 5.38
CA ASP A 93 12.66 3.41 5.57
C ASP A 93 11.99 4.71 5.05
N SER A 94 10.96 4.60 4.20
CA SER A 94 10.34 5.75 3.53
C SER A 94 8.86 5.92 3.82
N ARG A 95 8.21 4.91 4.39
CA ARG A 95 6.78 4.89 4.68
C ARG A 95 6.40 6.02 5.66
N PRO A 96 5.31 6.76 5.42
CA PRO A 96 4.73 7.64 6.42
C PRO A 96 4.21 6.86 7.63
N GLU A 97 4.08 7.56 8.76
CA GLU A 97 3.45 7.01 9.96
C GLU A 97 2.02 6.50 9.66
N ILE A 98 1.57 5.45 10.36
CA ILE A 98 0.27 4.81 10.11
C ILE A 98 -0.86 5.82 10.19
N GLU A 99 -0.81 6.75 11.15
CA GLU A 99 -1.79 7.81 11.34
C GLU A 99 -1.89 8.74 10.14
N THR A 100 -0.79 9.01 9.45
CA THR A 100 -0.81 9.76 8.18
C THR A 100 -1.54 8.95 7.09
N LEU A 101 -1.29 7.64 7.03
CA LEU A 101 -1.92 6.75 6.05
C LEU A 101 -3.42 6.55 6.32
N VAL A 102 -3.86 6.55 7.58
CA VAL A 102 -5.30 6.53 7.93
C VAL A 102 -6.00 7.81 7.49
N HIS A 103 -5.32 8.97 7.51
CA HIS A 103 -5.84 10.18 6.89
C HIS A 103 -5.97 10.02 5.37
N ASN A 104 -4.99 9.41 4.69
CA ASN A 104 -5.13 9.11 3.26
C ASN A 104 -6.38 8.25 2.98
N LEU A 105 -6.68 7.26 3.82
CA LEU A 105 -7.91 6.47 3.71
C LEU A 105 -9.17 7.33 3.84
N GLU A 106 -9.21 8.28 4.79
CA GLU A 106 -10.34 9.22 4.93
C GLU A 106 -10.58 10.06 3.66
N HIS A 107 -9.51 10.37 2.94
CA HIS A 107 -9.54 11.11 1.67
C HIS A 107 -9.70 10.23 0.42
N GLY A 108 -9.99 8.94 0.60
CA GLY A 108 -10.34 8.01 -0.46
C GLY A 108 -9.16 7.42 -1.20
N PHE A 109 -8.00 7.31 -0.54
CA PHE A 109 -6.96 6.42 -1.02
C PHE A 109 -7.34 4.97 -0.77
N THR A 110 -7.02 4.11 -1.73
CA THR A 110 -6.86 2.67 -1.48
C THR A 110 -5.42 2.41 -1.07
N ILE A 111 -5.22 1.66 0.01
CA ILE A 111 -3.88 1.27 0.45
C ILE A 111 -3.70 -0.24 0.28
N LEU A 112 -2.64 -0.61 -0.44
CA LEU A 112 -2.12 -1.97 -0.49
C LEU A 112 -1.02 -2.12 0.55
N TRP A 113 -1.30 -2.87 1.60
CA TRP A 113 -0.32 -3.26 2.60
C TRP A 113 0.34 -4.57 2.17
N TYR A 114 1.65 -4.68 2.37
CA TYR A 114 2.40 -5.91 2.14
C TYR A 114 3.26 -6.24 3.36
N ASP A 115 3.28 -7.51 3.77
CA ASP A 115 4.01 -7.93 4.97
C ASP A 115 5.52 -8.09 4.72
N GLU A 116 6.27 -8.45 5.77
CA GLU A 116 7.72 -8.67 5.69
C GLU A 116 8.09 -9.83 4.74
N GLU A 117 7.26 -10.87 4.63
CA GLU A 117 7.50 -11.99 3.70
C GLU A 117 7.39 -11.52 2.24
N ALA A 118 6.36 -10.73 1.93
CA ALA A 118 6.23 -10.06 0.63
C ALA A 118 7.39 -9.08 0.38
N ALA A 119 7.84 -8.36 1.41
CA ALA A 119 8.95 -7.40 1.30
C ALA A 119 10.29 -8.07 0.94
N ASP A 120 10.52 -9.29 1.44
CA ASP A 120 11.73 -10.06 1.20
C ASP A 120 11.74 -10.79 -0.16
N ASP A 121 10.60 -10.88 -0.85
CA ASP A 121 10.52 -11.47 -2.19
C ASP A 121 10.61 -10.43 -3.31
N ALA A 122 11.67 -10.53 -4.11
CA ALA A 122 11.92 -9.59 -5.20
C ALA A 122 10.90 -9.65 -6.35
N SER A 123 10.23 -10.79 -6.56
CA SER A 123 9.16 -10.92 -7.56
C SER A 123 7.92 -10.18 -7.09
N THR A 124 7.51 -10.44 -5.84
CA THR A 124 6.39 -9.78 -5.17
C THR A 124 6.57 -8.27 -5.15
N ILE A 125 7.72 -7.76 -4.71
CA ILE A 125 7.99 -6.31 -4.76
C ILE A 125 8.02 -5.79 -6.20
N GLY A 126 8.51 -6.57 -7.16
CA GLY A 126 8.49 -6.21 -8.58
C GLY A 126 7.06 -6.00 -9.10
N GLU A 127 6.14 -6.87 -8.74
CA GLU A 127 4.72 -6.80 -9.08
C GLU A 127 4.02 -5.61 -8.41
N ILE A 128 4.25 -5.40 -7.11
CA ILE A 128 3.69 -4.26 -6.35
C ILE A 128 4.15 -2.94 -6.96
N LYS A 129 5.44 -2.82 -7.33
CA LYS A 129 5.96 -1.63 -8.01
C LYS A 129 5.36 -1.45 -9.39
N ALA A 130 5.19 -2.52 -10.17
CA ALA A 130 4.54 -2.45 -11.47
C ALA A 130 3.07 -2.01 -11.37
N ILE A 131 2.34 -2.46 -10.33
CA ILE A 131 0.99 -1.99 -10.01
C ILE A 131 1.01 -0.48 -9.71
N ALA A 132 1.92 -0.02 -8.84
CA ALA A 132 2.04 1.38 -8.47
C ALA A 132 2.35 2.27 -9.69
N ASP A 133 3.32 1.87 -10.52
CA ASP A 133 3.68 2.57 -11.76
C ASP A 133 2.51 2.61 -12.75
N ARG A 134 1.81 1.49 -12.94
CA ARG A 134 0.67 1.42 -13.86
C ARG A 134 -0.45 2.37 -13.45
N LEU A 135 -0.72 2.46 -12.15
CA LEU A 135 -1.69 3.38 -11.60
C LEU A 135 -1.23 4.83 -11.74
N ASP A 136 0.06 5.12 -11.56
CA ASP A 136 0.62 6.46 -11.78
C ASP A 136 0.51 6.91 -13.24
N ASP A 137 1.00 6.09 -14.16
CA ASP A 137 0.97 6.35 -15.60
C ASP A 137 -0.45 6.55 -16.14
N SER A 138 -1.43 5.87 -15.53
CA SER A 138 -2.83 5.93 -15.92
C SER A 138 -3.57 7.11 -15.27
N ASP A 139 -3.01 7.72 -14.24
CA ASP A 139 -3.66 8.78 -13.47
C ASP A 139 -3.35 10.16 -14.04
N THR A 140 -4.38 10.81 -14.59
CA THR A 140 -4.25 12.14 -15.19
C THR A 140 -4.87 13.24 -14.33
N ASN A 141 -5.47 12.88 -13.20
CA ASN A 141 -6.29 13.79 -12.40
C ASN A 141 -6.36 13.42 -10.92
N ASN A 142 -5.41 12.62 -10.43
CA ASN A 142 -5.28 12.20 -9.04
C ASN A 142 -6.46 11.39 -8.51
N ARG A 143 -7.14 10.64 -9.38
CA ARG A 143 -8.33 9.84 -9.00
C ARG A 143 -8.02 8.38 -8.77
N LEU A 144 -6.86 7.91 -9.21
CA LEU A 144 -6.35 6.59 -8.86
C LEU A 144 -5.54 6.72 -7.58
N SER A 145 -6.17 7.23 -6.52
CA SER A 145 -5.54 7.48 -5.22
C SER A 145 -5.11 6.16 -4.59
N PHE A 146 -3.82 5.84 -4.72
CA PHE A 146 -3.29 4.53 -4.35
C PHE A 146 -1.92 4.67 -3.70
N LYS A 147 -1.68 3.84 -2.68
CA LYS A 147 -0.36 3.66 -2.07
C LYS A 147 -0.11 2.18 -1.78
N ALA A 148 1.08 1.71 -2.09
CA ALA A 148 1.61 0.43 -1.64
C ALA A 148 2.62 0.66 -0.51
N VAL A 149 2.39 0.08 0.66
CA VAL A 149 3.13 0.35 1.89
C VAL A 149 3.43 -0.95 2.65
N PRO A 150 4.58 -1.05 3.34
CA PRO A 150 4.87 -2.20 4.19
C PRO A 150 4.02 -2.20 5.47
N TRP A 151 3.72 -3.40 5.97
CA TRP A 151 3.19 -3.67 7.31
C TRP A 151 4.20 -4.54 8.06
N THR A 152 4.71 -4.05 9.19
CA THR A 152 5.72 -4.75 9.99
C THR A 152 5.14 -5.25 11.31
N SER A 153 5.88 -6.13 12.00
CA SER A 153 5.48 -6.61 13.33
C SER A 153 5.38 -5.51 14.40
N ASP A 154 5.99 -4.34 14.15
CA ASP A 154 5.92 -3.19 15.04
C ASP A 154 4.61 -2.41 14.87
N ASP A 155 3.90 -2.60 13.74
CA ASP A 155 2.67 -1.88 13.40
C ASP A 155 1.42 -2.49 14.04
N GLY A 156 1.38 -3.81 14.26
CA GLY A 156 0.26 -4.50 14.88
C GLY A 156 0.27 -6.02 14.71
N GLU A 157 -0.91 -6.63 14.71
CA GLU A 157 -1.05 -8.08 14.50
C GLU A 157 -0.67 -8.47 13.06
N ASP A 158 -0.21 -9.72 12.89
CA ASP A 158 0.07 -10.29 11.57
C ASP A 158 -1.21 -10.39 10.73
N PHE A 159 -1.06 -10.44 9.40
CA PHE A 159 -2.16 -10.77 8.51
C PHE A 159 -2.67 -12.20 8.77
N PRO A 160 -3.92 -12.53 8.36
CA PRO A 160 -4.43 -13.90 8.47
C PRO A 160 -3.49 -14.91 7.80
N ASP A 161 -3.40 -16.12 8.35
CA ASP A 161 -2.51 -17.17 7.86
C ASP A 161 -2.53 -17.33 6.33
N GLY A 162 -1.36 -17.21 5.70
CA GLY A 162 -1.17 -17.36 4.26
C GLY A 162 -1.64 -16.18 3.41
N GLN A 163 -1.94 -15.04 4.04
CA GLN A 163 -2.16 -13.76 3.39
C GLN A 163 -0.92 -12.90 3.57
N HIS A 164 -0.47 -12.27 2.48
CA HIS A 164 0.74 -11.44 2.47
C HIS A 164 0.46 -10.02 1.96
N ILE A 165 -0.73 -9.81 1.42
CA ILE A 165 -1.21 -8.53 0.90
C ILE A 165 -2.57 -8.21 1.52
N ALA A 166 -2.82 -6.95 1.82
CA ALA A 166 -4.13 -6.47 2.24
C ALA A 166 -4.49 -5.17 1.52
N PHE A 167 -5.68 -5.07 0.95
CA PHE A 167 -6.25 -3.81 0.47
C PHE A 167 -7.13 -3.22 1.54
N THR A 168 -6.96 -1.93 1.84
CA THR A 168 -7.88 -1.19 2.70
C THR A 168 -8.43 0.08 2.05
N HIS A 169 -9.66 0.41 2.44
CA HIS A 169 -10.35 1.64 2.04
C HIS A 169 -11.31 2.09 3.15
N TRP A 170 -11.51 3.39 3.29
CA TRP A 170 -12.54 3.95 4.17
C TRP A 170 -13.72 4.40 3.31
N SER A 171 -14.79 3.61 3.28
CA SER A 171 -16.01 3.88 2.52
C SER A 171 -16.95 4.79 3.31
N ALA A 172 -17.69 5.68 2.63
CA ALA A 172 -18.72 6.48 3.28
C ALA A 172 -19.88 6.87 2.36
N ASP A 173 -21.09 6.61 2.84
CA ASP A 173 -22.30 7.12 2.22
C ASP A 173 -22.55 8.57 2.65
N GLN A 174 -22.21 9.49 1.76
CA GLN A 174 -22.37 10.94 1.92
C GLN A 174 -23.83 11.38 2.20
N ALA A 175 -24.83 10.59 1.79
CA ALA A 175 -26.23 10.92 2.04
C ALA A 175 -26.68 10.55 3.45
N THR A 176 -26.11 9.49 4.04
CA THR A 176 -26.51 9.00 5.36
C THR A 176 -25.51 9.31 6.46
N GLY A 177 -24.27 9.69 6.10
CA GLY A 177 -23.16 9.89 7.03
C GLY A 177 -22.67 8.59 7.66
N LYS A 178 -23.06 7.44 7.12
CA LYS A 178 -22.54 6.13 7.57
C LYS A 178 -21.24 5.85 6.83
N SER A 179 -20.25 5.35 7.55
CA SER A 179 -18.98 4.94 6.99
C SER A 179 -18.58 3.55 7.46
N GLU A 180 -17.75 2.90 6.66
CA GLU A 180 -17.25 1.55 6.90
C GLU A 180 -15.77 1.45 6.51
N GLY A 181 -15.01 0.70 7.29
CA GLY A 181 -13.72 0.17 6.86
C GLY A 181 -13.95 -1.01 5.95
N VAL A 182 -13.11 -1.14 4.94
CA VAL A 182 -13.17 -2.19 3.93
C VAL A 182 -11.81 -2.86 3.87
N TRP A 183 -11.80 -4.20 3.88
CA TRP A 183 -10.60 -5.01 3.77
C TRP A 183 -10.77 -6.11 2.73
N GLN A 184 -9.70 -6.38 1.99
CA GLN A 184 -9.54 -7.59 1.22
C GLN A 184 -8.12 -8.12 1.37
N TYR A 185 -7.97 -9.34 1.87
CA TYR A 185 -6.66 -9.98 2.01
C TYR A 185 -6.36 -10.89 0.82
N CYS A 186 -5.10 -10.98 0.42
CA CYS A 186 -4.64 -11.84 -0.66
C CYS A 186 -3.35 -12.59 -0.29
N SER A 187 -3.18 -13.79 -0.84
CA SER A 187 -1.95 -14.59 -0.66
C SER A 187 -0.78 -14.08 -1.52
N GLU A 188 -1.04 -13.28 -2.55
CA GLU A 188 -0.04 -12.68 -3.43
C GLU A 188 -0.63 -11.41 -4.08
N PRO A 189 0.20 -10.50 -4.64
CA PRO A 189 -0.32 -9.31 -5.34
C PRO A 189 -1.28 -9.72 -6.45
N SER A 190 -2.40 -9.01 -6.59
CA SER A 190 -3.35 -9.23 -7.69
C SER A 190 -3.87 -7.90 -8.20
N GLY A 191 -3.39 -7.49 -9.38
CA GLY A 191 -3.87 -6.29 -10.04
C GLY A 191 -5.32 -6.42 -10.52
N GLU A 192 -5.78 -7.64 -10.85
CA GLU A 192 -7.20 -7.90 -11.18
C GLU A 192 -8.11 -7.61 -9.97
N ALA A 193 -7.76 -8.16 -8.80
CA ALA A 193 -8.53 -7.92 -7.58
C ALA A 193 -8.47 -6.45 -7.16
N LEU A 194 -7.29 -5.82 -7.20
CA LEU A 194 -7.13 -4.41 -6.87
C LEU A 194 -7.94 -3.51 -7.81
N GLU A 195 -7.91 -3.77 -9.11
CA GLU A 195 -8.69 -3.00 -10.08
C GLU A 195 -10.19 -3.11 -9.78
N GLN A 196 -10.68 -4.30 -9.42
CA GLN A 196 -12.06 -4.49 -9.01
C GLN A 196 -12.37 -3.78 -7.69
N PHE A 197 -11.49 -3.89 -6.70
CA PHE A 197 -11.61 -3.24 -5.40
C PHE A 197 -11.72 -1.71 -5.55
N MET A 198 -10.86 -1.07 -6.35
CA MET A 198 -10.91 0.37 -6.62
C MET A 198 -12.11 0.81 -7.47
N LYS A 199 -12.72 -0.10 -8.25
CA LYS A 199 -13.99 0.17 -8.95
C LYS A 199 -15.18 0.16 -8.00
N ASP A 200 -15.16 -0.77 -7.04
CA ASP A 200 -16.23 -0.91 -6.04
C ASP A 200 -16.12 0.16 -4.94
N TYR A 201 -14.89 0.55 -4.60
CA TYR A 201 -14.53 1.58 -3.61
C TYR A 201 -13.69 2.68 -4.26
N PRO A 202 -14.26 3.48 -5.18
CA PRO A 202 -13.55 4.55 -5.85
C PRO A 202 -13.23 5.69 -4.87
N TYR A 203 -12.29 6.57 -5.22
CA TYR A 203 -11.83 7.65 -4.33
C TYR A 203 -12.93 8.58 -3.77
N TYR A 204 -14.07 8.69 -4.46
CA TYR A 204 -15.19 9.52 -4.00
C TYR A 204 -16.11 8.80 -3.00
N ASP A 205 -15.95 7.49 -2.85
CA ASP A 205 -16.56 6.70 -1.79
C ASP A 205 -15.71 6.77 -0.53
N ALA A 206 -15.61 7.96 0.06
CA ALA A 206 -14.81 8.18 1.26
C ALA A 206 -15.43 9.25 2.13
N PRO A 207 -15.11 9.34 3.44
CA PRO A 207 -15.68 10.35 4.32
C PRO A 207 -15.45 11.78 3.83
N GLU A 208 -14.24 12.11 3.41
CA GLU A 208 -13.85 13.44 2.95
C GLU A 208 -13.15 13.36 1.58
N PRO A 209 -13.90 13.08 0.49
CA PRO A 209 -13.31 12.69 -0.78
C PRO A 209 -12.63 13.88 -1.47
N TYR A 210 -11.31 13.95 -1.33
CA TYR A 210 -10.47 14.85 -2.11
C TYR A 210 -9.82 14.11 -3.28
N GLY A 211 -9.33 12.88 -3.05
CA GLY A 211 -8.50 12.14 -3.99
C GLY A 211 -7.14 12.83 -4.23
N GLY A 212 -6.06 12.05 -4.26
CA GLY A 212 -4.67 12.50 -4.44
C GLY A 212 -4.32 13.91 -3.97
N TYR A 213 -3.87 13.99 -2.72
CA TYR A 213 -3.30 15.20 -2.13
C TYR A 213 -1.95 15.52 -2.77
N THR A 214 -1.75 16.73 -3.31
CA THR A 214 -0.48 17.12 -3.97
C THR A 214 0.43 17.99 -3.10
N GLY A 215 0.06 18.23 -1.84
CA GLY A 215 0.63 19.32 -1.05
C GLY A 215 0.21 20.69 -1.62
N GLN A 216 0.02 21.68 -0.74
CA GLN A 216 -0.05 23.11 -1.12
C GLN A 216 1.17 23.84 -0.60
#